data_AF-A0A1I7EJN0-F1
#
_entry.id   AF-A0A1I7EJN0-F1
#
_cell.length_a   1.000
_cell.length_b   1.000
_cell.length_c   1.000
_cell.angle_alpha   90.00
_cell.angle_beta   90.00
_cell.angle_gamma   90.00
#
_symmetry.space_group_name_H-M   'P 1'
#
loop_
_entity.id
_entity.type
_entity.pdbx_description
1 polymer ?
#
loop_
_entity_poly.entity_id
_entity_poly.type
_entity_poly.pdbx_seq_one_letter_code
_entity_poly.pdbx_strand_id
1 'polypeptide(L)'
;MITAASLASATLLSDESRADATAVSETDPTAEALGYKRDATRVDKAKYPKYVAGQACVNCQLYQGKPGASTGPCPIYGGKLVDSRGWCSAYVKKT
;
A
#
# COMPACT_ATOMS: atom_id res chain seq x y z
N MET A 1 42.46 24.63 -36.09
CA MET A 1 43.41 24.32 -35.02
C MET A 1 43.05 25.26 -33.87
N ILE A 2 42.43 24.93 -32.75
CA ILE A 2 42.33 23.72 -31.91
C ILE A 2 41.00 23.80 -31.12
N THR A 3 40.45 22.63 -30.80
CA THR A 3 39.24 22.26 -30.03
C THR A 3 39.23 22.64 -28.54
N ALA A 4 38.02 22.75 -27.94
CA ALA A 4 37.62 22.44 -26.52
C ALA A 4 36.63 23.50 -25.98
N ALA A 5 35.62 23.24 -25.13
CA ALA A 5 35.10 22.04 -24.50
C ALA A 5 33.67 22.35 -23.99
N SER A 6 32.80 21.34 -24.02
CA SER A 6 31.43 21.35 -23.53
C SER A 6 31.37 21.49 -22.00
N LEU A 7 30.41 22.25 -21.48
CA LEU A 7 29.89 22.07 -20.13
C LEU A 7 28.41 21.70 -20.25
N ALA A 8 28.17 20.39 -20.18
CA ALA A 8 26.86 19.77 -20.20
C ALA A 8 26.08 20.12 -18.93
N SER A 9 24.80 20.46 -19.12
CA SER A 9 23.80 20.62 -18.08
C SER A 9 23.70 19.36 -17.23
N ALA A 10 24.17 19.42 -15.98
CA ALA A 10 23.86 18.41 -14.98
C ALA A 10 22.54 18.78 -14.30
N THR A 11 21.41 18.48 -14.96
CA THR A 11 20.16 18.32 -14.21
C THR A 11 20.36 17.15 -13.28
N LEU A 12 20.51 17.42 -11.99
CA LEU A 12 20.47 16.42 -10.93
C LEU A 12 19.16 15.65 -11.10
N LEU A 13 19.26 14.44 -11.67
CA LEU A 13 18.20 13.44 -11.57
C LEU A 13 18.05 13.20 -10.07
N SER A 14 16.92 13.61 -9.52
CA SER A 14 16.45 13.13 -8.23
C SER A 14 16.34 11.61 -8.36
N ASP A 15 17.35 10.90 -7.87
CA ASP A 15 17.24 9.48 -7.56
C ASP A 15 16.22 9.39 -6.41
N GLU A 16 14.93 9.41 -6.75
CA GLU A 16 13.90 8.91 -5.85
C GLU A 16 14.15 7.41 -5.78
N SER A 17 15.10 7.02 -4.92
CA SER A 17 15.31 5.66 -4.47
C SER A 17 13.98 5.16 -3.90
N ARG A 18 13.13 4.65 -4.79
CA ARG A 18 11.98 3.85 -4.43
C ARG A 18 12.55 2.55 -3.92
N ALA A 19 12.82 2.50 -2.61
CA ALA A 19 12.83 1.24 -1.92
C ALA A 19 11.52 0.53 -2.32
N ASP A 20 11.62 -0.58 -3.06
CA ASP A 20 10.48 -1.40 -3.44
C ASP A 20 9.76 -1.85 -2.16
N ALA A 21 8.76 -1.08 -1.76
CA ALA A 21 8.03 -1.34 -0.53
C ALA A 21 7.37 -2.72 -0.66
N THR A 22 7.72 -3.61 0.26
CA THR A 22 7.27 -5.01 0.20
C THR A 22 5.78 -5.11 0.47
N ALA A 23 5.06 -5.95 -0.29
CA ALA A 23 3.66 -6.23 -0.03
C ALA A 23 3.48 -6.97 1.31
N VAL A 24 2.38 -6.68 2.03
CA VAL A 24 1.99 -7.41 3.24
C VAL A 24 1.63 -8.85 2.87
N SER A 25 2.31 -9.83 3.49
CA SER A 25 1.89 -11.23 3.46
C SER A 25 0.68 -11.43 4.38
N GLU A 26 -0.28 -12.27 3.98
CA GLU A 26 -1.39 -12.64 4.87
C GLU A 26 -0.94 -13.47 6.08
N THR A 27 0.27 -14.01 6.03
CA THR A 27 0.91 -14.78 7.12
C THR A 27 1.88 -13.94 7.95
N ASP A 28 1.95 -12.62 7.72
CA ASP A 28 2.69 -11.72 8.60
C ASP A 28 1.99 -11.69 9.97
N PRO A 29 2.71 -11.73 11.11
CA PRO A 29 2.09 -11.73 12.43
C PRO A 29 1.07 -10.62 12.65
N THR A 30 1.32 -9.41 12.13
CA THR A 30 0.36 -8.29 12.24
C THR A 30 -0.83 -8.48 11.29
N ALA A 31 -0.61 -9.07 10.12
CA ALA A 31 -1.67 -9.42 9.18
C ALA A 31 -2.62 -10.48 9.76
N GLU A 32 -2.08 -11.53 10.37
CA GLU A 32 -2.87 -12.59 10.99
C GLU A 32 -3.68 -12.06 12.19
N ALA A 33 -3.04 -11.28 13.07
CA ALA A 33 -3.70 -10.67 14.23
C ALA A 33 -4.91 -9.80 13.84
N LEU A 34 -4.83 -9.11 12.70
CA LEU A 34 -5.90 -8.24 12.20
C LEU A 34 -6.80 -8.89 11.16
N GLY A 35 -6.56 -10.16 10.80
CA GLY A 35 -7.33 -10.85 9.78
C GLY A 35 -7.21 -10.25 8.39
N TYR A 36 -6.03 -9.74 8.05
CA TYR A 36 -5.79 -9.15 6.74
C TYR A 36 -5.99 -10.18 5.62
N LYS A 37 -6.79 -9.78 4.63
CA LYS A 37 -6.91 -10.45 3.35
C LYS A 37 -6.55 -9.48 2.25
N ARG A 38 -5.79 -9.93 1.26
CA ARG A 38 -5.47 -9.13 0.06
C ARG A 38 -6.71 -8.88 -0.81
N ASP A 39 -7.76 -9.67 -0.62
CA ASP A 39 -9.05 -9.51 -1.28
C ASP A 39 -10.16 -9.60 -0.23
N ALA A 40 -10.91 -8.51 -0.06
CA ALA A 40 -12.00 -8.40 0.91
C ALA A 40 -13.12 -9.42 0.68
N THR A 41 -13.26 -9.95 -0.54
CA THR A 41 -14.24 -11.02 -0.84
C THR A 41 -13.88 -12.35 -0.17
N ARG A 42 -12.62 -12.52 0.25
CA ARG A 42 -12.09 -13.72 0.91
C ARG A 42 -12.07 -13.62 2.43
N VAL A 43 -12.64 -12.55 3.00
CA VAL A 43 -12.76 -12.39 4.45
C VAL A 43 -13.73 -13.44 5.01
N ASP A 44 -13.26 -14.18 6.01
CA ASP A 44 -14.09 -15.12 6.76
C ASP A 44 -15.08 -14.34 7.65
N LYS A 45 -16.34 -14.27 7.20
CA LYS A 45 -17.40 -13.52 7.89
C LYS A 45 -17.76 -14.09 9.26
N ALA A 46 -17.52 -15.38 9.50
CA ALA A 46 -17.76 -15.98 10.80
C ALA A 46 -16.71 -15.53 11.82
N LYS A 47 -15.46 -15.39 11.39
CA LYS A 47 -14.36 -14.86 12.23
C LYS A 47 -14.41 -13.34 12.38
N TYR A 48 -14.87 -12.63 11.35
CA TYR A 48 -14.89 -11.17 11.31
C TYR A 48 -16.30 -10.63 11.07
N PRO A 49 -17.22 -10.74 12.06
CA PRO A 49 -18.62 -10.33 11.91
C PRO A 49 -18.81 -8.83 11.69
N LYS A 50 -17.78 -8.00 11.93
CA LYS A 50 -17.77 -6.56 11.66
C LYS A 50 -17.50 -6.21 10.19
N TYR A 51 -17.05 -7.16 9.37
CA TYR A 51 -16.85 -6.94 7.95
C TYR A 51 -18.20 -6.72 7.25
N VAL A 52 -18.28 -5.65 6.48
CA VAL A 52 -19.43 -5.36 5.60
C VAL A 52 -18.96 -5.43 4.16
N ALA A 53 -19.75 -6.09 3.30
CA ALA A 53 -19.43 -6.18 1.88
C ALA A 53 -19.24 -4.78 1.26
N GLY A 54 -18.18 -4.63 0.48
CA GLY A 54 -17.78 -3.36 -0.10
C GLY A 54 -16.76 -2.58 0.75
N GLN A 55 -16.46 -2.98 1.99
CA GLN A 55 -15.31 -2.44 2.72
C GLN A 55 -14.01 -2.97 2.09
N ALA A 56 -13.09 -2.07 1.79
CA ALA A 56 -11.78 -2.41 1.25
C ALA A 56 -10.74 -1.34 1.63
N CYS A 57 -9.45 -1.62 1.48
CA CYS A 57 -8.39 -0.66 1.75
C CYS A 57 -8.60 0.64 0.95
N VAL A 58 -9.01 0.57 -0.31
CA VAL A 58 -9.23 1.76 -1.17
C VAL A 58 -10.24 2.76 -0.59
N ASN A 59 -11.23 2.30 0.19
CA ASN A 59 -12.21 3.16 0.87
C ASN A 59 -12.02 3.23 2.39
N CYS A 60 -10.86 2.77 2.89
CA CYS A 60 -10.45 2.86 4.28
C CYS A 60 -9.67 4.15 4.54
N GLN A 61 -9.99 4.86 5.63
CA GLN A 61 -9.34 6.11 6.07
C GLN A 61 -7.81 5.97 6.25
N LEU A 62 -7.35 4.75 6.57
CA LEU A 62 -5.93 4.47 6.83
C LEU A 62 -5.11 4.18 5.57
N TYR A 63 -5.76 3.99 4.41
CA TYR A 63 -5.06 3.69 3.16
C TYR A 63 -4.47 4.95 2.55
N GLN A 64 -3.16 4.93 2.34
CA GLN A 64 -2.35 6.06 1.85
C GLN A 64 -1.91 5.89 0.39
N GLY A 65 -2.48 4.92 -0.34
CA GLY A 65 -2.24 4.76 -1.77
C GLY A 65 -2.90 5.86 -2.60
N LYS A 66 -2.30 6.17 -3.75
CA LYS A 66 -2.86 7.13 -4.72
C LYS A 66 -4.19 6.59 -5.29
N PRO A 67 -5.12 7.46 -5.71
CA PRO A 67 -6.33 7.02 -6.43
C PRO A 67 -5.96 6.14 -7.62
N GLY A 68 -6.64 4.99 -7.75
CA GLY A 68 -6.38 4.01 -8.83
C GLY A 68 -5.15 3.11 -8.62
N ALA A 69 -4.36 3.31 -7.56
CA ALA A 69 -3.24 2.42 -7.25
C ALA A 69 -3.77 1.04 -6.81
N SER A 70 -3.16 -0.03 -7.32
CA SER A 70 -3.49 -1.41 -6.95
C SER A 70 -3.04 -1.77 -5.53
N THR A 71 -1.98 -1.13 -5.05
CA THR A 71 -1.43 -1.27 -3.70
C THR A 71 -1.11 0.10 -3.11
N GLY A 72 -0.99 0.18 -1.79
CA GLY A 72 -0.62 1.43 -1.13
C GLY A 72 -0.22 1.24 0.33
N PRO A 73 0.45 2.23 0.94
CA PRO A 73 0.84 2.14 2.34
C PRO A 73 -0.39 2.13 3.24
N CYS A 74 -0.28 1.41 4.36
CA CYS A 74 -1.19 1.51 5.49
C CYS A 74 -0.33 1.57 6.75
N PRO A 75 -0.49 2.58 7.63
CA PRO A 75 0.43 2.86 8.74
C PRO A 75 0.54 1.70 9.75
N ILE A 76 -0.44 0.79 9.75
CA ILE A 76 -0.45 -0.42 10.58
C ILE A 76 0.70 -1.38 10.21
N TYR A 77 1.09 -1.45 8.94
CA TYR A 77 2.01 -2.49 8.44
C TYR A 77 3.44 -1.99 8.24
N GLY A 78 3.84 -0.91 8.93
CA GLY A 78 5.25 -0.53 9.10
C GLY A 78 6.03 -0.34 7.78
N GLY A 79 5.45 0.35 6.81
CA GLY A 79 6.08 0.62 5.51
C GLY A 79 5.85 -0.43 4.43
N LYS A 80 5.13 -1.52 4.74
CA LYS A 80 4.66 -2.48 3.74
C LYS A 80 3.42 -1.96 2.99
N LEU A 81 3.15 -2.55 1.83
CA LEU A 81 2.00 -2.19 0.99
C LEU A 81 0.83 -3.17 1.18
N VAL A 82 -0.37 -2.63 1.39
CA VAL A 82 -1.62 -3.40 1.34
C VAL A 82 -2.22 -3.34 -0.07
N ASP A 83 -3.00 -4.35 -0.43
CA ASP A 83 -3.79 -4.36 -1.66
C ASP A 83 -4.98 -3.41 -1.50
N SER A 84 -5.25 -2.60 -2.53
CA SER A 84 -6.39 -1.68 -2.57
C SER A 84 -7.73 -2.40 -2.36
N ARG A 85 -7.84 -3.66 -2.78
CA ARG A 85 -9.03 -4.51 -2.60
C ARG A 85 -9.00 -5.32 -1.31
N GLY A 86 -7.93 -5.19 -0.52
CA GLY A 86 -7.78 -5.91 0.73
C GLY A 86 -8.66 -5.38 1.86
N TRP A 87 -8.66 -6.07 3.00
CA TRP A 87 -9.40 -5.68 4.20
C TRP A 87 -8.72 -6.24 5.45
N CYS A 88 -8.81 -5.53 6.58
CA CYS A 88 -8.47 -6.05 7.91
C CYS A 88 -9.46 -5.51 8.96
N SER A 89 -9.47 -6.09 10.15
CA SER A 89 -10.39 -5.74 11.24
C SER A 89 -10.25 -4.30 11.76
N ALA A 90 -9.14 -3.64 11.46
CA ALA A 90 -8.89 -2.22 11.75
C ALA A 90 -9.48 -1.27 10.69
N TYR A 91 -10.31 -1.76 9.77
CA TYR A 91 -11.00 -0.95 8.78
C TYR A 91 -11.75 0.23 9.42
N VAL A 92 -11.53 1.43 8.88
CA VAL A 92 -12.26 2.65 9.22
C VAL A 92 -12.76 3.25 7.92
N LYS A 93 -14.07 3.42 7.77
CA LYS A 93 -14.67 4.01 6.56
C LYS A 93 -14.15 5.44 6.36
N LYS A 94 -13.73 5.80 5.15
CA LYS A 94 -13.49 7.21 4.79
C LYS A 94 -14.76 8.04 5.01
N THR A 95 -14.65 9.12 5.76
CA THR A 95 -15.70 10.14 5.92
C THR A 95 -15.58 11.21 4.86
#